data_AF-A0A2A5VJH2-F1
#
_entry.id   AF-A0A2A5VJH2-F1
#
_cell.length_a   1.000
_cell.length_b   1.000
_cell.length_c   1.000
_cell.angle_alpha   90.00
_cell.angle_beta   90.00
_cell.angle_gamma   90.00
#
_symmetry.space_group_name_H-M   'P 1'
#
loop_
_entity.id
_entity.type
_entity.pdbx_description
1 polymer ?
#
loop_
_entity_poly.entity_id
_entity_poly.type
_entity_poly.pdbx_seq_one_letter_code
_entity_poly.pdbx_strand_id
1 'polypeptide(L)'
;MDLEGAECKWSIGLSEEIVGSGSNTPEGWLRLDFSDGTTVGLSHAALAKTDESLARSIAVSMMPPNKLGEVCEASWMWRPEGWPENRPLPEEGMERVGEVLSTWLKMSLEDNVVSRACRASILNSITDGFVVGNNWFAEEDRAGFLNHMGGTEDERRALSCILDSTEGGLHVRSDGVVLDLEDRVIRLEDSSCHPVLVSLWDDYGSTILEGMYNLTGDDAEKIHSRQAKRKQGFGAFLRELNDSLSTAMRLDRLPWESVALPEPLSFADRLVRKAADDGVASTVSMARKGRGLESAMGWAWLVVHERTESDAWRFDEESRDKGGDWVPALTAVWDAAKALVLEDDMESEADYRSSMEWLAEVSGSGPLP
;
A
#
# COMPACT_ATOMS: atom_id res chain seq x y z
N MET A 1 29.92 -31.86 12.52
CA MET A 1 30.04 -30.78 11.53
C MET A 1 31.42 -30.90 10.90
N ASP A 2 31.49 -30.87 9.57
CA ASP A 2 32.77 -30.91 8.85
C ASP A 2 33.27 -29.47 8.66
N LEU A 3 34.49 -29.21 9.14
CA LEU A 3 35.20 -27.95 8.93
C LEU A 3 36.30 -28.16 7.91
N GLU A 4 36.46 -27.20 7.00
CA GLU A 4 37.56 -27.14 6.04
C GLU A 4 38.68 -26.26 6.60
N GLY A 5 39.91 -26.44 6.10
CA GLY A 5 41.07 -25.61 6.47
C GLY A 5 41.90 -26.12 7.66
N ALA A 6 43.05 -25.48 7.89
CA ALA A 6 44.03 -25.88 8.91
C ALA A 6 44.12 -24.86 10.07
N GLU A 7 44.76 -23.71 9.83
CA GLU A 7 44.91 -22.62 10.81
C GLU A 7 43.66 -21.72 10.84
N CYS A 8 43.09 -21.43 9.67
CA CYS A 8 41.77 -20.86 9.50
C CYS A 8 40.80 -22.00 9.16
N LYS A 9 39.71 -22.14 9.91
CA LYS A 9 38.70 -23.18 9.69
C LYS A 9 37.34 -22.59 9.37
N TRP A 10 36.57 -23.22 8.50
CA TRP A 10 35.24 -22.75 8.15
C TRP A 10 34.24 -23.85 7.87
N SER A 11 32.97 -23.59 8.15
CA SER A 11 31.86 -24.46 7.78
C SER A 11 31.44 -24.26 6.32
N ILE A 12 30.69 -25.22 5.77
CA ILE A 12 30.07 -25.13 4.44
C ILE A 12 29.29 -23.80 4.28
N GLY A 13 29.49 -23.15 3.14
CA GLY A 13 28.90 -21.85 2.80
C GLY A 13 29.79 -20.64 3.10
N LEU A 14 30.99 -20.87 3.63
CA LEU A 14 32.05 -19.86 3.77
C LEU A 14 33.30 -20.28 2.97
N SER A 15 34.29 -19.39 2.91
CA SER A 15 35.61 -19.64 2.33
C SER A 15 36.72 -19.14 3.24
N GLU A 16 37.95 -19.63 3.03
CA GLU A 16 39.15 -19.16 3.74
C GLU A 16 39.31 -17.64 3.65
N GLU A 17 39.07 -17.07 2.47
CA GLU A 17 39.18 -15.63 2.22
C GLU A 17 38.19 -14.83 3.05
N ILE A 18 36.92 -15.27 3.11
CA ILE A 18 35.87 -14.60 3.89
C ILE A 18 36.25 -14.60 5.38
N VAL A 19 36.65 -15.76 5.90
CA VAL A 19 36.96 -15.91 7.33
C VAL A 19 38.26 -15.20 7.69
N GLY A 20 39.30 -15.33 6.88
CA GLY A 20 40.60 -14.71 7.11
C GLY A 20 40.58 -13.19 7.03
N SER A 21 39.76 -12.63 6.12
CA SER A 21 39.59 -11.16 6.01
C SER A 21 38.58 -10.59 7.00
N GLY A 22 37.69 -11.41 7.57
CA GLY A 22 36.58 -10.92 8.38
C GLY A 22 35.50 -10.22 7.54
N SER A 23 35.36 -10.59 6.27
CA SER A 23 34.38 -9.97 5.36
C SER A 23 32.95 -10.35 5.75
N ASN A 24 32.01 -9.40 5.66
CA ASN A 24 30.59 -9.69 5.89
C ASN A 24 30.01 -10.57 4.76
N THR A 25 28.95 -11.30 5.07
CA THR A 25 28.10 -11.99 4.08
C THR A 25 26.66 -11.50 4.20
N PRO A 26 25.81 -11.64 3.16
CA PRO A 26 24.40 -11.28 3.26
C PRO A 26 23.70 -11.98 4.43
N GLU A 27 24.04 -13.25 4.66
CA GLU A 27 23.46 -14.04 5.75
C GLU A 27 24.08 -13.83 7.13
N GLY A 28 25.24 -13.21 7.15
CA GLY A 28 26.07 -13.11 8.33
C GLY A 28 26.66 -14.45 8.74
N TRP A 29 27.69 -14.38 9.58
CA TRP A 29 28.34 -15.56 10.11
C TRP A 29 28.97 -15.29 11.47
N LEU A 30 29.16 -16.35 12.24
CA LEU A 30 29.77 -16.31 13.55
C LEU A 30 31.27 -16.58 13.42
N ARG A 31 32.07 -15.63 13.88
CA ARG A 31 33.53 -15.74 13.98
C ARG A 31 33.91 -16.11 15.41
N LEU A 32 34.77 -17.10 15.54
CA LEU A 32 35.35 -17.56 16.80
C LEU A 32 36.87 -17.46 16.69
N ASP A 33 37.48 -16.58 17.48
CA ASP A 33 38.94 -16.46 17.58
C ASP A 33 39.40 -17.13 18.87
N PHE A 34 40.23 -18.15 18.76
CA PHE A 34 40.75 -18.93 19.89
C PHE A 34 42.09 -18.38 20.36
N SER A 35 42.39 -18.54 21.65
CA SER A 35 43.62 -18.07 22.27
C SER A 35 44.91 -18.68 21.68
N ASP A 36 44.81 -19.80 20.97
CA ASP A 36 45.92 -20.47 20.29
C ASP A 36 46.21 -19.90 18.88
N GLY A 37 45.44 -18.89 18.46
CA GLY A 37 45.54 -18.25 17.14
C GLY A 37 44.64 -18.88 16.08
N THR A 38 43.88 -19.94 16.39
CA THR A 38 42.93 -20.55 15.46
C THR A 38 41.72 -19.64 15.27
N THR A 39 41.32 -19.39 14.03
CA THR A 39 40.06 -18.69 13.71
C THR A 39 39.08 -19.70 13.09
N VAL A 40 37.84 -19.71 13.59
CA VAL A 40 36.75 -20.57 13.08
C VAL A 40 35.58 -19.72 12.63
N GLY A 41 35.16 -19.90 11.37
CA GLY A 41 33.95 -19.29 10.81
C GLY A 41 32.79 -20.27 10.70
N LEU A 42 31.62 -19.89 11.22
CA LEU A 42 30.41 -20.68 11.20
C LEU A 42 29.31 -19.93 10.44
N SER A 43 28.88 -20.50 9.32
CA SER A 43 27.83 -19.93 8.48
C SER A 43 26.47 -19.94 9.21
N HIS A 44 25.55 -19.09 8.77
CA HIS A 44 24.15 -19.15 9.23
C HIS A 44 23.57 -20.57 9.10
N ALA A 45 23.85 -21.26 8.00
CA ALA A 45 23.37 -22.62 7.76
C ALA A 45 23.96 -23.64 8.76
N ALA A 46 25.21 -23.45 9.19
CA ALA A 46 25.84 -24.29 10.20
C ALA A 46 25.24 -24.09 11.61
N LEU A 47 24.62 -22.93 11.86
CA LEU A 47 23.89 -22.63 13.09
C LEU A 47 22.42 -23.07 13.02
N ALA A 48 21.94 -23.59 11.88
CA ALA A 48 20.58 -24.11 11.77
C ALA A 48 20.39 -25.32 12.69
N LYS A 49 19.13 -25.65 13.00
CA LYS A 49 18.78 -26.68 13.97
C LYS A 49 19.40 -28.04 13.62
N THR A 50 20.34 -28.50 14.45
CA THR A 50 20.99 -29.83 14.38
C THR A 50 20.60 -30.69 15.58
N ASP A 51 20.70 -32.01 15.43
CA ASP A 51 20.40 -32.98 16.52
C ASP A 51 21.40 -32.87 17.70
N GLU A 52 22.61 -32.38 17.44
CA GLU A 52 23.62 -32.05 18.45
C GLU A 52 23.85 -30.53 18.48
N SER A 53 23.87 -29.92 19.67
CA SER A 53 24.19 -28.50 19.83
C SER A 53 25.66 -28.25 19.49
N LEU A 54 25.90 -27.27 18.63
CA LEU A 54 27.23 -26.89 18.15
C LEU A 54 28.11 -26.41 19.31
N ALA A 55 27.59 -25.48 20.14
CA ALA A 55 28.27 -25.02 21.33
C ALA A 55 28.66 -26.18 22.26
N ARG A 56 27.77 -27.19 22.42
CA ARG A 56 28.08 -28.40 23.19
C ARG A 56 29.14 -29.27 22.51
N SER A 57 29.08 -29.45 21.20
CA SER A 57 30.05 -30.29 20.47
C SER A 57 31.48 -29.74 20.57
N ILE A 58 31.64 -28.41 20.50
CA ILE A 58 32.92 -27.73 20.70
C ILE A 58 33.37 -27.91 22.16
N ALA A 59 32.46 -27.67 23.10
CA ALA A 59 32.71 -27.73 24.53
C ALA A 59 33.04 -29.14 25.06
N VAL A 60 32.52 -30.23 24.46
CA VAL A 60 32.78 -31.62 24.90
C VAL A 60 34.26 -31.99 24.79
N SER A 61 35.00 -31.34 23.90
CA SER A 61 36.46 -31.50 23.77
C SER A 61 37.26 -30.73 24.83
N MET A 62 36.62 -29.89 25.65
CA MET A 62 37.25 -28.95 26.58
C MET A 62 36.70 -29.13 28.01
N MET A 63 37.57 -29.44 28.99
CA MET A 63 37.16 -29.48 30.39
C MET A 63 37.53 -28.18 31.12
N PRO A 64 36.58 -27.49 31.79
CA PRO A 64 35.13 -27.69 31.81
C PRO A 64 34.41 -27.02 30.61
N PRO A 65 33.29 -27.62 30.13
CA PRO A 65 32.64 -27.27 28.86
C PRO A 65 32.00 -25.87 28.83
N ASN A 66 31.70 -25.28 29.98
CA ASN A 66 31.06 -23.96 30.09
C ASN A 66 32.05 -22.78 30.07
N LYS A 67 33.33 -23.04 29.81
CA LYS A 67 34.39 -22.03 29.73
C LYS A 67 34.79 -21.66 28.31
N LEU A 68 33.95 -21.93 27.33
CA LEU A 68 34.26 -21.63 25.93
C LEU A 68 34.60 -20.14 25.73
N GLY A 69 33.91 -19.24 26.43
CA GLY A 69 34.21 -17.81 26.42
C GLY A 69 35.49 -17.37 27.16
N GLU A 70 36.19 -18.26 27.89
CA GLU A 70 37.50 -17.96 28.49
C GLU A 70 38.66 -18.20 27.52
N VAL A 71 38.42 -18.98 26.46
CA VAL A 71 39.43 -19.46 25.49
C VAL A 71 39.13 -19.02 24.07
N CYS A 72 37.97 -18.41 23.85
CA CYS A 72 37.48 -17.98 22.56
C CYS A 72 36.70 -16.67 22.67
N GLU A 73 36.99 -15.74 21.77
CA GLU A 73 36.21 -14.54 21.53
C GLU A 73 35.24 -14.77 20.36
N ALA A 74 33.96 -14.46 20.58
CA ALA A 74 32.93 -14.61 19.58
C ALA A 74 32.51 -13.25 19.01
N SER A 75 32.46 -13.15 17.68
CA SER A 75 32.01 -11.96 16.95
C SER A 75 30.97 -12.33 15.89
N TRP A 76 29.97 -11.48 15.67
CA TRP A 76 29.00 -11.65 14.60
C TRP A 76 29.34 -10.75 13.41
N MET A 77 29.59 -11.38 12.27
CA MET A 77 30.07 -10.72 11.05
C MET A 77 28.90 -10.49 10.10
N TRP A 78 28.21 -9.37 10.26
CA TRP A 78 27.07 -8.98 9.42
C TRP A 78 26.80 -7.48 9.49
N ARG A 79 26.25 -6.92 8.42
CA ARG A 79 25.67 -5.57 8.39
C ARG A 79 24.38 -5.59 7.55
N PRO A 80 23.43 -4.68 7.81
CA PRO A 80 22.27 -4.52 6.95
C PRO A 80 22.69 -4.25 5.50
N GLU A 81 21.93 -4.77 4.55
CA GLU A 81 22.13 -4.44 3.14
C GLU A 81 21.87 -2.94 2.92
N GLY A 82 22.72 -2.27 2.14
CA GLY A 82 22.70 -0.82 1.97
C GLY A 82 23.47 -0.02 3.04
N TRP A 83 23.91 -0.64 4.14
CA TRP A 83 24.69 0.06 5.17
C TRP A 83 26.10 0.45 4.66
N PRO A 84 26.58 1.70 4.87
CA PRO A 84 27.86 2.14 4.33
C PRO A 84 29.05 1.37 4.93
N GLU A 85 29.99 0.94 4.09
CA GLU A 85 31.18 0.19 4.53
C GLU A 85 32.04 0.97 5.54
N ASN A 86 32.14 2.29 5.35
CA ASN A 86 32.93 3.19 6.20
C ASN A 86 32.18 3.66 7.46
N ARG A 87 30.92 3.25 7.65
CA ARG A 87 30.12 3.63 8.82
C ARG A 87 30.11 2.47 9.83
N PRO A 88 30.60 2.67 11.07
CA PRO A 88 30.50 1.64 12.10
C PRO A 88 29.02 1.37 12.45
N LEU A 89 28.72 0.14 12.87
CA LEU A 89 27.40 -0.18 13.42
C LEU A 89 27.20 0.54 14.76
N PRO A 90 25.94 0.80 15.18
CA PRO A 90 25.67 1.46 16.46
C PRO A 90 26.23 0.67 17.64
N GLU A 91 26.87 1.37 18.59
CA GLU A 91 27.55 0.78 19.74
C GLU A 91 26.59 -0.04 20.61
N GLU A 92 25.41 0.50 20.92
CA GLU A 92 24.35 -0.19 21.67
C GLU A 92 23.93 -1.53 21.02
N GLY A 93 23.88 -1.56 19.68
CA GLY A 93 23.59 -2.79 18.94
C GLY A 93 24.71 -3.82 19.09
N MET A 94 25.95 -3.38 19.05
CA MET A 94 27.12 -4.24 19.21
C MET A 94 27.28 -4.75 20.65
N GLU A 95 26.95 -3.95 21.66
CA GLU A 95 26.89 -4.40 23.06
C GLU A 95 25.86 -5.53 23.23
N ARG A 96 24.65 -5.34 22.70
CA ARG A 96 23.59 -6.36 22.70
C ARG A 96 24.00 -7.63 21.94
N VAL A 97 24.70 -7.51 20.81
CA VAL A 97 25.29 -8.66 20.11
C VAL A 97 26.27 -9.39 21.03
N GLY A 98 27.13 -8.67 21.75
CA GLY A 98 28.04 -9.25 22.74
C GLY A 98 27.30 -10.03 23.84
N GLU A 99 26.18 -9.51 24.34
CA GLU A 99 25.33 -10.21 25.32
C GLU A 99 24.71 -11.50 24.77
N VAL A 100 24.22 -11.46 23.53
CA VAL A 100 23.68 -12.62 22.81
C VAL A 100 24.76 -13.71 22.68
N LEU A 101 25.95 -13.34 22.20
CA LEU A 101 27.07 -14.26 22.01
C LEU A 101 27.60 -14.81 23.34
N SER A 102 27.67 -13.98 24.39
CA SER A 102 28.02 -14.45 25.74
C SER A 102 27.03 -15.49 26.27
N THR A 103 25.73 -15.26 26.06
CA THR A 103 24.67 -16.19 26.46
C THR A 103 24.76 -17.51 25.68
N TRP A 104 25.08 -17.42 24.39
CA TRP A 104 25.31 -18.59 23.54
C TRP A 104 26.55 -19.39 23.94
N LEU A 105 27.68 -18.74 24.22
CA LEU A 105 28.91 -19.40 24.71
C LEU A 105 28.70 -20.09 26.06
N LYS A 106 27.77 -19.59 26.88
CA LYS A 106 27.32 -20.23 28.14
C LYS A 106 26.31 -21.36 27.91
N MET A 107 26.04 -21.75 26.67
CA MET A 107 25.07 -22.77 26.27
C MET A 107 23.65 -22.51 26.79
N SER A 108 23.30 -21.23 27.00
CA SER A 108 21.99 -20.78 27.47
C SER A 108 21.12 -20.23 26.35
N LEU A 109 21.60 -20.28 25.10
CA LEU A 109 20.89 -19.91 23.89
C LEU A 109 21.06 -21.02 22.85
N GLU A 110 19.99 -21.35 22.12
CA GLU A 110 20.05 -22.33 21.03
C GLU A 110 20.78 -21.75 19.80
N ASP A 111 21.53 -22.60 19.08
CA ASP A 111 22.37 -22.20 17.94
C ASP A 111 21.54 -21.50 16.84
N ASN A 112 20.34 -22.01 16.55
CA ASN A 112 19.43 -21.50 15.53
C ASN A 112 18.83 -20.13 15.85
N VAL A 113 18.99 -19.63 17.09
CA VAL A 113 18.49 -18.31 17.50
C VAL A 113 19.55 -17.22 17.33
N VAL A 114 20.85 -17.58 17.39
CA VAL A 114 21.97 -16.64 17.42
C VAL A 114 21.90 -15.62 16.29
N SER A 115 21.80 -16.10 15.05
CA SER A 115 21.81 -15.21 13.87
C SER A 115 20.68 -14.19 13.90
N ARG A 116 19.45 -14.63 14.21
CA ARG A 116 18.28 -13.75 14.31
C ARG A 116 18.43 -12.75 15.47
N ALA A 117 18.90 -13.20 16.63
CA ALA A 117 19.08 -12.34 17.79
C ALA A 117 20.17 -11.27 17.57
N CYS A 118 21.29 -11.63 16.94
CA CYS A 118 22.34 -10.67 16.59
C CYS A 118 21.85 -9.64 15.56
N ARG A 119 21.16 -10.09 14.50
CA ARG A 119 20.56 -9.17 13.50
C ARG A 119 19.56 -8.21 14.12
N ALA A 120 18.64 -8.73 14.94
CA ALA A 120 17.65 -7.89 15.63
C ALA A 120 18.32 -6.87 16.57
N SER A 121 19.38 -7.25 17.28
CA SER A 121 20.16 -6.34 18.14
C SER A 121 20.72 -5.16 17.36
N ILE A 122 21.31 -5.42 16.19
CA ILE A 122 21.84 -4.39 15.29
C ILE A 122 20.70 -3.55 14.71
N LEU A 123 19.71 -4.16 14.07
CA LEU A 123 18.63 -3.45 13.38
C LEU A 123 17.81 -2.56 14.32
N ASN A 124 17.57 -3.00 15.56
CA ASN A 124 16.82 -2.23 16.56
C ASN A 124 17.63 -1.08 17.18
N SER A 125 18.95 -1.05 17.00
CA SER A 125 19.82 0.02 17.50
C SER A 125 20.06 1.14 16.48
N ILE A 126 19.58 0.98 15.24
CA ILE A 126 19.69 2.02 14.20
C ILE A 126 18.72 3.15 14.53
N THR A 127 19.22 4.39 14.49
CA THR A 127 18.51 5.60 14.91
C THR A 127 18.20 6.58 13.77
N ASP A 128 18.56 6.25 12.53
CA ASP A 128 18.30 7.06 11.35
C ASP A 128 17.99 6.24 10.10
N GLY A 129 17.33 6.89 9.14
CA GLY A 129 17.01 6.33 7.83
C GLY A 129 15.80 5.38 7.85
N PHE A 130 15.75 4.48 6.88
CA PHE A 130 14.67 3.50 6.74
C PHE A 130 15.20 2.08 6.90
N VAL A 131 14.60 1.30 7.80
CA VAL A 131 14.94 -0.10 8.06
C VAL A 131 13.78 -0.98 7.61
N VAL A 132 14.02 -1.90 6.67
CA VAL A 132 13.00 -2.86 6.20
C VAL A 132 13.58 -4.26 6.16
N GLY A 133 13.09 -5.12 7.05
CA GLY A 133 13.67 -6.46 7.23
C GLY A 133 15.18 -6.38 7.51
N ASN A 134 16.00 -6.85 6.57
CA ASN A 134 17.47 -6.84 6.66
C ASN A 134 18.14 -5.68 5.89
N ASN A 135 17.36 -4.77 5.32
CA ASN A 135 17.85 -3.66 4.51
C ASN A 135 17.81 -2.36 5.30
N TRP A 136 18.76 -1.48 4.99
CA TRP A 136 18.79 -0.10 5.44
C TRP A 136 18.94 0.84 4.25
N PHE A 137 18.18 1.91 4.25
CA PHE A 137 18.25 2.99 3.27
C PHE A 137 18.54 4.30 4.01
N ALA A 138 19.40 5.12 3.43
CA ALA A 138 19.66 6.46 3.94
C ALA A 138 18.40 7.33 3.86
N GLU A 139 18.31 8.36 4.70
CA GLU A 139 17.15 9.27 4.73
C GLU A 139 16.92 9.94 3.36
N GLU A 140 18.01 10.26 2.65
CA GLU A 140 17.99 10.78 1.29
C GLU A 140 17.55 9.77 0.22
N ASP A 141 17.64 8.46 0.47
CA ASP A 141 17.24 7.40 -0.47
C ASP A 141 15.82 6.88 -0.21
N ARG A 142 14.91 7.81 0.06
CA ARG A 142 13.49 7.51 0.22
C ARG A 142 12.89 6.82 -1.01
N ALA A 143 13.35 7.19 -2.22
CA ALA A 143 12.88 6.56 -3.45
C ALA A 143 13.32 5.10 -3.54
N GLY A 144 14.58 4.78 -3.19
CA GLY A 144 15.07 3.40 -3.11
C GLY A 144 14.29 2.58 -2.08
N PHE A 145 14.06 3.13 -0.89
CA PHE A 145 13.22 2.52 0.15
C PHE A 145 11.81 2.21 -0.36
N LEU A 146 11.11 3.19 -0.93
CA LEU A 146 9.74 2.98 -1.43
C LEU A 146 9.72 1.94 -2.56
N ASN A 147 10.71 1.92 -3.45
CA ASN A 147 10.80 0.93 -4.53
C ASN A 147 11.10 -0.48 -4.03
N HIS A 148 11.78 -0.61 -2.88
CA HIS A 148 11.99 -1.90 -2.22
C HIS A 148 10.69 -2.47 -1.65
N MET A 149 9.74 -1.61 -1.28
CA MET A 149 8.45 -2.04 -0.76
C MET A 149 7.57 -2.68 -1.85
N GLY A 150 7.11 -3.90 -1.58
CA GLY A 150 6.19 -4.65 -2.42
C GLY A 150 4.76 -4.12 -2.29
N GLY A 151 4.16 -3.73 -3.41
CA GLY A 151 2.81 -3.18 -3.48
C GLY A 151 2.54 -2.46 -4.80
N THR A 152 1.34 -1.91 -4.94
CA THR A 152 1.00 -1.03 -6.07
C THR A 152 1.66 0.33 -5.93
N GLU A 153 1.67 1.10 -7.02
CA GLU A 153 2.13 2.51 -7.00
C GLU A 153 1.31 3.35 -6.01
N ASP A 154 -0.01 3.18 -5.99
CA ASP A 154 -0.87 3.89 -5.03
C ASP A 154 -0.57 3.53 -3.59
N GLU A 155 -0.25 2.26 -3.28
CA GLU A 155 0.14 1.85 -1.93
C GLU A 155 1.48 2.49 -1.52
N ARG A 156 2.46 2.54 -2.43
CA ARG A 156 3.73 3.25 -2.17
C ARG A 156 3.51 4.75 -2.01
N ARG A 157 2.61 5.35 -2.78
CA ARG A 157 2.24 6.77 -2.65
C ARG A 157 1.54 7.05 -1.32
N ALA A 158 0.64 6.16 -0.88
CA ALA A 158 0.00 6.26 0.42
C ALA A 158 1.03 6.20 1.55
N LEU A 159 1.96 5.24 1.51
CA LEU A 159 3.06 5.17 2.47
C LEU A 159 3.92 6.43 2.43
N SER A 160 4.21 6.95 1.24
CA SER A 160 4.91 8.23 1.08
C SER A 160 4.18 9.38 1.79
N CYS A 161 2.87 9.52 1.66
CA CYS A 161 2.11 10.55 2.36
C CYS A 161 2.22 10.44 3.88
N ILE A 162 2.27 9.22 4.42
CA ILE A 162 2.50 9.01 5.85
C ILE A 162 3.86 9.56 6.25
N LEU A 163 4.92 9.19 5.51
CA LEU A 163 6.28 9.63 5.79
C LEU A 163 6.42 11.17 5.77
N ASP A 164 5.71 11.86 4.89
CA ASP A 164 5.71 13.33 4.84
C ASP A 164 5.09 13.97 6.09
N SER A 165 4.18 13.26 6.76
CA SER A 165 3.50 13.72 7.98
C SER A 165 4.20 13.28 9.27
N THR A 166 5.16 12.37 9.20
CA THR A 166 5.87 11.85 10.38
C THR A 166 7.00 12.80 10.77
N GLU A 167 6.89 13.46 11.93
CA GLU A 167 7.92 14.38 12.43
C GLU A 167 9.07 13.68 13.20
N GLY A 168 8.87 12.41 13.59
CA GLY A 168 9.83 11.59 14.35
C GLY A 168 10.14 10.25 13.67
N GLY A 169 10.35 9.20 14.46
CA GLY A 169 10.47 7.84 13.94
C GLY A 169 9.24 6.98 14.23
N LEU A 170 9.21 5.83 13.57
CA LEU A 170 8.08 4.91 13.60
C LEU A 170 8.57 3.49 13.51
N HIS A 171 8.04 2.59 14.32
CA HIS A 171 8.25 1.15 14.20
C HIS A 171 6.93 0.45 13.97
N VAL A 172 6.78 -0.15 12.78
CA VAL A 172 5.65 -1.01 12.43
C VAL A 172 6.10 -2.47 12.49
N ARG A 173 5.54 -3.18 13.45
CA ARG A 173 5.82 -4.61 13.68
C ARG A 173 4.91 -5.49 12.84
N SER A 174 5.36 -6.70 12.59
CA SER A 174 4.64 -7.73 11.83
C SER A 174 3.35 -8.22 12.51
N ASP A 175 3.20 -7.97 13.82
CA ASP A 175 1.96 -8.21 14.57
C ASP A 175 0.95 -7.06 14.48
N GLY A 176 1.28 -6.00 13.73
CA GLY A 176 0.44 -4.83 13.52
C GLY A 176 0.56 -3.76 14.58
N VAL A 177 1.46 -3.92 15.57
CA VAL A 177 1.73 -2.89 16.57
C VAL A 177 2.57 -1.78 15.96
N VAL A 178 2.12 -0.53 16.15
CA VAL A 178 2.81 0.69 15.74
C VAL A 178 3.37 1.38 16.99
N LEU A 179 4.64 1.75 16.96
CA LEU A 179 5.33 2.45 18.05
C LEU A 179 5.98 3.72 17.52
N ASP A 180 5.74 4.85 18.18
CA ASP A 180 6.50 6.07 17.93
C ASP A 180 7.91 5.93 18.49
N LEU A 181 8.89 6.45 17.76
CA LEU A 181 10.29 6.47 18.16
C LEU A 181 10.78 7.91 18.30
N GLU A 182 11.61 8.15 19.30
CA GLU A 182 12.28 9.45 19.48
C GLU A 182 13.31 9.71 18.37
N ASP A 183 13.98 8.65 17.94
CA ASP A 183 14.97 8.66 16.86
C ASP A 183 14.30 8.81 15.50
N ARG A 184 14.98 9.45 14.54
CA ARG A 184 14.47 9.69 13.17
C ARG A 184 14.65 8.46 12.26
N VAL A 185 14.12 7.33 12.71
CA VAL A 185 14.17 6.06 11.98
C VAL A 185 12.78 5.54 11.70
N ILE A 186 12.55 5.11 10.46
CA ILE A 186 11.34 4.39 10.07
C ILE A 186 11.70 2.92 9.96
N ARG A 187 11.13 2.09 10.82
CA ARG A 187 11.39 0.64 10.90
C ARG A 187 10.14 -0.13 10.56
N LEU A 188 10.20 -0.94 9.50
CA LEU A 188 9.13 -1.81 9.05
C LEU A 188 9.62 -3.26 9.08
N GLU A 189 8.96 -4.12 9.86
CA GLU A 189 9.30 -5.56 9.87
C GLU A 189 8.89 -6.27 8.56
N ASP A 190 7.84 -5.77 7.91
CA ASP A 190 7.35 -6.27 6.62
C ASP A 190 7.81 -5.40 5.44
N SER A 191 8.25 -6.06 4.36
CA SER A 191 8.63 -5.39 3.11
C SER A 191 7.46 -5.20 2.13
N SER A 192 6.21 -5.41 2.57
CA SER A 192 5.02 -5.15 1.76
C SER A 192 4.23 -3.95 2.29
N CYS A 193 3.80 -3.06 1.40
CA CYS A 193 3.00 -1.90 1.77
C CYS A 193 1.66 -2.30 2.40
N HIS A 194 1.03 -3.39 1.95
CA HIS A 194 -0.30 -3.76 2.42
C HIS A 194 -0.39 -3.95 3.95
N PRO A 195 0.37 -4.85 4.60
CA PRO A 195 0.31 -5.03 6.05
C PRO A 195 0.74 -3.77 6.82
N VAL A 196 1.69 -3.01 6.28
CA VAL A 196 2.15 -1.75 6.87
C VAL A 196 1.03 -0.71 6.87
N LEU A 197 0.38 -0.49 5.73
CA LEU A 197 -0.75 0.44 5.60
C LEU A 197 -1.96 0.03 6.43
N VAL A 198 -2.22 -1.28 6.57
CA VAL A 198 -3.26 -1.79 7.48
C VAL A 198 -2.98 -1.37 8.91
N SER A 199 -1.74 -1.48 9.36
CA SER A 199 -1.34 -1.14 10.72
C SER A 199 -1.39 0.37 10.97
N LEU A 200 -1.09 1.17 9.96
CA LEU A 200 -1.03 2.63 10.04
C LEU A 200 -2.37 3.32 9.75
N TRP A 201 -3.38 2.59 9.29
CA TRP A 201 -4.62 3.19 8.80
C TRP A 201 -5.36 3.99 9.87
N ASP A 202 -5.42 3.47 11.08
CA ASP A 202 -6.21 4.08 12.15
C ASP A 202 -5.69 5.48 12.46
N ASP A 203 -4.36 5.66 12.51
CA ASP A 203 -3.73 6.93 12.84
C ASP A 203 -3.51 7.84 11.62
N TYR A 204 -3.17 7.27 10.46
CA TYR A 204 -2.73 8.03 9.28
C TYR A 204 -3.72 8.01 8.11
N GLY A 205 -4.85 7.32 8.24
CA GLY A 205 -5.81 7.20 7.14
C GLY A 205 -6.37 8.55 6.69
N SER A 206 -6.61 9.49 7.62
CA SER A 206 -7.00 10.86 7.28
C SER A 206 -5.92 11.60 6.49
N THR A 207 -4.66 11.47 6.88
CA THR A 207 -3.51 12.04 6.15
C THR A 207 -3.43 11.51 4.72
N ILE A 208 -3.65 10.22 4.52
CA ILE A 208 -3.67 9.61 3.18
C ILE A 208 -4.82 10.18 2.35
N LEU A 209 -6.03 10.25 2.92
CA LEU A 209 -7.22 10.76 2.23
C LEU A 209 -7.07 12.23 1.84
N GLU A 210 -6.52 13.06 2.71
CA GLU A 210 -6.23 14.46 2.45
C GLU A 210 -5.10 14.60 1.43
N GLY A 211 -3.94 13.97 1.67
CA GLY A 211 -2.75 14.15 0.84
C GLY A 211 -2.87 13.56 -0.58
N MET A 212 -3.59 12.44 -0.75
CA MET A 212 -3.74 11.81 -2.06
C MET A 212 -4.97 12.26 -2.83
N TYR A 213 -6.03 12.65 -2.14
CA TYR A 213 -7.35 12.84 -2.73
C TYR A 213 -8.04 14.16 -2.34
N ASN A 214 -7.40 14.99 -1.50
CA ASN A 214 -7.95 16.23 -0.98
C ASN A 214 -9.32 16.05 -0.28
N LEU A 215 -9.53 14.87 0.31
CA LEU A 215 -10.74 14.54 1.05
C LEU A 215 -10.59 14.91 2.52
N THR A 216 -11.52 15.71 3.04
CA THR A 216 -11.52 16.18 4.44
C THR A 216 -12.94 16.11 5.03
N GLY A 217 -13.05 16.29 6.35
CA GLY A 217 -14.34 16.33 7.06
C GLY A 217 -15.14 15.02 7.03
N ASP A 218 -16.47 15.13 7.06
CA ASP A 218 -17.40 14.00 7.20
C ASP A 218 -17.23 12.92 6.13
N ASP A 219 -16.88 13.30 4.90
CA ASP A 219 -16.73 12.35 3.80
C ASP A 219 -15.44 11.53 3.93
N ALA A 220 -14.35 12.14 4.41
CA ALA A 220 -13.13 11.42 4.76
C ALA A 220 -13.38 10.45 5.93
N GLU A 221 -14.11 10.87 6.96
CA GLU A 221 -14.41 10.03 8.13
C GLU A 221 -15.28 8.80 7.79
N LYS A 222 -16.24 8.96 6.87
CA LYS A 222 -17.02 7.82 6.33
C LYS A 222 -16.13 6.81 5.62
N ILE A 223 -15.20 7.28 4.79
CA ILE A 223 -14.28 6.41 4.04
C ILE A 223 -13.30 5.72 4.98
N HIS A 224 -12.71 6.48 5.91
CA HIS A 224 -11.82 5.98 6.97
C HIS A 224 -12.45 4.82 7.76
N SER A 225 -13.62 5.08 8.32
CA SER A 225 -14.35 4.10 9.14
C SER A 225 -14.86 2.90 8.33
N ARG A 226 -15.21 3.09 7.05
CA ARG A 226 -15.62 1.99 6.16
C ARG A 226 -14.46 1.05 5.89
N GLN A 227 -13.28 1.57 5.59
CA GLN A 227 -12.10 0.75 5.31
C GLN A 227 -11.66 -0.03 6.56
N ALA A 228 -11.65 0.61 7.73
CA ALA A 228 -11.35 -0.04 9.01
C ALA A 228 -12.29 -1.23 9.31
N LYS A 229 -13.57 -1.12 8.96
CA LYS A 229 -14.58 -2.18 9.16
C LYS A 229 -14.53 -3.30 8.12
N ARG A 230 -14.39 -2.96 6.83
CA ARG A 230 -14.47 -3.91 5.72
C ARG A 230 -13.19 -4.76 5.61
N LYS A 231 -12.05 -4.24 6.07
CA LYS A 231 -10.72 -4.87 5.97
C LYS A 231 -10.38 -5.29 4.53
N GLN A 232 -10.76 -4.47 3.56
CA GLN A 232 -10.43 -4.69 2.16
C GLN A 232 -8.92 -4.53 1.95
N GLY A 233 -8.34 -5.30 1.03
CA GLY A 233 -6.93 -5.12 0.65
C GLY A 233 -6.65 -3.69 0.17
N PHE A 234 -5.57 -3.08 0.66
CA PHE A 234 -5.30 -1.65 0.45
C PHE A 234 -5.18 -1.27 -1.03
N GLY A 235 -4.44 -2.04 -1.82
CA GLY A 235 -4.35 -1.81 -3.27
C GLY A 235 -5.70 -1.94 -4.01
N ALA A 236 -6.67 -2.70 -3.49
CA ALA A 236 -8.01 -2.74 -4.06
C ALA A 236 -8.86 -1.53 -3.61
N PHE A 237 -8.75 -1.18 -2.34
CA PHE A 237 -9.42 -0.02 -1.76
C PHE A 237 -8.99 1.29 -2.43
N LEU A 238 -7.68 1.55 -2.57
CA LEU A 238 -7.16 2.77 -3.18
C LEU A 238 -7.55 2.90 -4.66
N ARG A 239 -7.58 1.78 -5.39
CA ARG A 239 -8.05 1.75 -6.78
C ARG A 239 -9.54 2.09 -6.87
N GLU A 240 -10.38 1.42 -6.08
CA GLU A 240 -11.82 1.68 -6.04
C GLU A 240 -12.12 3.14 -5.65
N LEU A 241 -11.36 3.69 -4.71
CA LEU A 241 -11.47 5.09 -4.31
C LEU A 241 -11.07 6.04 -5.44
N ASN A 242 -9.95 5.76 -6.12
CA ASN A 242 -9.50 6.56 -7.26
C ASN A 242 -10.51 6.56 -8.41
N ASP A 243 -11.04 5.37 -8.75
CA ASP A 243 -12.07 5.23 -9.78
C ASP A 243 -13.32 6.04 -9.40
N SER A 244 -13.82 5.87 -8.16
CA SER A 244 -14.99 6.59 -7.66
C SER A 244 -14.80 8.11 -7.66
N LEU A 245 -13.64 8.61 -7.23
CA LEU A 245 -13.36 10.04 -7.22
C LEU A 245 -13.20 10.61 -8.63
N SER A 246 -12.54 9.87 -9.53
CA SER A 246 -12.42 10.28 -10.92
C SER A 246 -13.80 10.46 -11.57
N THR A 247 -14.73 9.55 -11.28
CA THR A 247 -16.12 9.65 -11.73
C THR A 247 -16.84 10.83 -11.08
N ALA A 248 -16.74 11.00 -9.76
CA ALA A 248 -17.35 12.13 -9.06
C ALA A 248 -16.86 13.49 -9.59
N MET A 249 -15.54 13.65 -9.76
CA MET A 249 -14.93 14.86 -10.34
C MET A 249 -15.41 15.13 -11.76
N ARG A 250 -15.58 14.09 -12.59
CA ARG A 250 -16.13 14.22 -13.94
C ARG A 250 -17.60 14.64 -13.91
N LEU A 251 -18.39 14.09 -12.98
CA LEU A 251 -19.81 14.44 -12.80
C LEU A 251 -20.01 15.85 -12.22
N ASP A 252 -19.06 16.40 -11.47
CA ASP A 252 -19.08 17.79 -10.96
C ASP A 252 -18.86 18.83 -12.07
N ARG A 253 -18.37 18.42 -13.25
CA ARG A 253 -18.31 19.30 -14.42
C ARG A 253 -19.69 19.59 -15.01
N LEU A 254 -20.68 18.76 -14.70
CA LEU A 254 -22.05 19.01 -15.15
C LEU A 254 -22.58 20.26 -14.45
N PRO A 255 -23.06 21.26 -15.20
CA PRO A 255 -23.27 22.62 -14.71
C PRO A 255 -24.42 22.80 -13.71
N TRP A 256 -25.30 21.81 -13.54
CA TRP A 256 -26.41 21.85 -12.60
C TRP A 256 -26.33 20.71 -11.60
N GLU A 257 -26.52 20.99 -10.31
CA GLU A 257 -26.72 19.96 -9.30
C GLU A 257 -28.06 19.23 -9.52
N SER A 258 -28.13 17.92 -9.20
CA SER A 258 -29.26 17.02 -9.52
C SER A 258 -30.66 17.49 -9.06
N VAL A 259 -30.73 18.48 -8.15
CA VAL A 259 -31.98 19.01 -7.56
C VAL A 259 -32.36 20.39 -8.13
N ALA A 260 -31.51 21.03 -8.93
CA ALA A 260 -31.74 22.39 -9.42
C ALA A 260 -32.68 22.47 -10.63
N LEU A 261 -32.81 21.39 -11.41
CA LEU A 261 -33.57 21.38 -12.66
C LEU A 261 -35.08 21.10 -12.44
N PRO A 262 -35.98 21.72 -13.22
CA PRO A 262 -37.40 21.37 -13.21
C PRO A 262 -37.66 20.01 -13.87
N GLU A 263 -38.76 19.35 -13.52
CA GLU A 263 -39.22 18.15 -14.23
C GLU A 263 -39.70 18.50 -15.64
N PRO A 264 -39.39 17.68 -16.68
CA PRO A 264 -38.68 16.40 -16.64
C PRO A 264 -37.13 16.48 -16.77
N LEU A 265 -36.52 17.66 -16.79
CA LEU A 265 -35.08 17.83 -17.00
C LEU A 265 -34.23 17.29 -15.84
N SER A 266 -34.71 17.41 -14.60
CA SER A 266 -34.11 16.74 -13.43
C SER A 266 -34.06 15.22 -13.59
N PHE A 267 -35.02 14.60 -14.28
CA PHE A 267 -34.97 13.18 -14.58
C PHE A 267 -33.98 12.85 -15.70
N ALA A 268 -33.90 13.71 -16.73
CA ALA A 268 -32.88 13.58 -17.78
C ALA A 268 -31.46 13.67 -17.22
N ASP A 269 -31.18 14.67 -16.38
CA ASP A 269 -29.88 14.83 -15.70
C ASP A 269 -29.53 13.62 -14.83
N ARG A 270 -30.50 13.11 -14.05
CA ARG A 270 -30.29 11.88 -13.26
C ARG A 270 -29.96 10.67 -14.13
N LEU A 271 -30.58 10.52 -15.31
CA LEU A 271 -30.27 9.45 -16.25
C LEU A 271 -28.87 9.61 -16.84
N VAL A 272 -28.48 10.82 -17.23
CA VAL A 272 -27.12 11.16 -17.71
C VAL A 272 -26.07 10.81 -16.65
N ARG A 273 -26.25 11.30 -15.43
CA ARG A 273 -25.33 11.06 -14.30
C ARG A 273 -25.21 9.56 -14.02
N LYS A 274 -26.33 8.84 -13.99
CA LYS A 274 -26.33 7.38 -13.77
C LYS A 274 -25.71 6.60 -14.93
N ALA A 275 -25.87 7.06 -16.17
CA ALA A 275 -25.25 6.43 -17.33
C ALA A 275 -23.74 6.67 -17.40
N ALA A 276 -23.27 7.83 -16.96
CA ALA A 276 -21.84 8.13 -16.86
C ALA A 276 -21.17 7.34 -15.73
N ASP A 277 -21.87 7.10 -14.61
CA ASP A 277 -21.37 6.35 -13.45
C ASP A 277 -21.42 4.82 -13.65
N ASP A 278 -22.62 4.28 -13.96
CA ASP A 278 -22.90 2.84 -13.99
C ASP A 278 -23.03 2.28 -15.43
N GLY A 279 -22.85 3.11 -16.45
CA GLY A 279 -23.12 2.77 -17.85
C GLY A 279 -24.60 2.83 -18.23
N VAL A 280 -24.88 3.08 -19.52
CA VAL A 280 -26.25 3.24 -20.08
C VAL A 280 -27.20 2.08 -19.72
N ALA A 281 -26.70 0.83 -19.68
CA ALA A 281 -27.55 -0.33 -19.39
C ALA A 281 -28.21 -0.28 -17.99
N SER A 282 -27.55 0.35 -17.01
CA SER A 282 -28.07 0.47 -15.63
C SER A 282 -29.30 1.41 -15.54
N THR A 283 -29.43 2.33 -16.49
CA THR A 283 -30.49 3.36 -16.51
C THR A 283 -31.83 2.85 -17.01
N VAL A 284 -31.84 1.71 -17.72
CA VAL A 284 -33.05 1.14 -18.33
C VAL A 284 -34.15 0.88 -17.29
N SER A 285 -33.78 0.36 -16.11
CA SER A 285 -34.73 0.15 -15.01
C SER A 285 -35.30 1.45 -14.44
N MET A 286 -34.49 2.52 -14.44
CA MET A 286 -34.88 3.84 -13.96
C MET A 286 -35.84 4.52 -14.95
N ALA A 287 -35.48 4.54 -16.24
CA ALA A 287 -36.30 5.08 -17.32
C ALA A 287 -37.72 4.48 -17.35
N ARG A 288 -37.85 3.17 -17.06
CA ARG A 288 -39.14 2.45 -17.01
C ARG A 288 -40.05 2.85 -15.85
N LYS A 289 -39.51 3.42 -14.76
CA LYS A 289 -40.26 3.71 -13.53
C LYS A 289 -40.80 5.14 -13.49
N GLY A 290 -40.39 6.00 -14.42
CA GLY A 290 -40.85 7.38 -14.53
C GLY A 290 -42.37 7.46 -14.71
N ARG A 291 -42.98 8.50 -14.15
CA ARG A 291 -44.43 8.76 -14.25
C ARG A 291 -44.70 10.13 -14.87
N GLY A 292 -45.79 10.26 -15.62
CA GLY A 292 -46.14 11.53 -16.27
C GLY A 292 -45.04 11.97 -17.24
N LEU A 293 -44.53 13.20 -17.10
CA LEU A 293 -43.47 13.72 -17.97
C LEU A 293 -42.15 12.93 -17.84
N GLU A 294 -41.84 12.34 -16.68
CA GLU A 294 -40.69 11.43 -16.54
C GLU A 294 -40.88 10.16 -17.37
N SER A 295 -42.12 9.70 -17.59
CA SER A 295 -42.40 8.54 -18.45
C SER A 295 -42.07 8.85 -19.91
N ALA A 296 -42.46 10.04 -20.40
CA ALA A 296 -42.08 10.51 -21.73
C ALA A 296 -40.55 10.68 -21.87
N MET A 297 -39.89 11.24 -20.86
CA MET A 297 -38.42 11.37 -20.86
C MET A 297 -37.71 10.02 -20.80
N GLY A 298 -38.24 9.08 -20.00
CA GLY A 298 -37.75 7.70 -19.96
C GLY A 298 -37.91 6.98 -21.30
N TRP A 299 -39.01 7.21 -22.02
CA TRP A 299 -39.18 6.71 -23.37
C TRP A 299 -38.14 7.32 -24.34
N ALA A 300 -37.99 8.64 -24.33
CA ALA A 300 -37.00 9.34 -25.15
C ALA A 300 -35.60 8.75 -24.94
N TRP A 301 -35.20 8.57 -23.68
CA TRP A 301 -33.92 7.99 -23.30
C TRP A 301 -33.71 6.56 -23.84
N LEU A 302 -34.73 5.70 -23.78
CA LEU A 302 -34.64 4.36 -24.35
C LEU A 302 -34.52 4.39 -25.87
N VAL A 303 -35.15 5.36 -26.55
CA VAL A 303 -35.02 5.53 -28.01
C VAL A 303 -33.62 6.01 -28.38
N VAL A 304 -33.08 7.02 -27.68
CA VAL A 304 -31.71 7.56 -27.88
C VAL A 304 -30.66 6.43 -27.84
N HIS A 305 -30.86 5.43 -26.99
CA HIS A 305 -29.92 4.32 -26.82
C HIS A 305 -30.33 3.01 -27.51
N GLU A 306 -31.34 3.04 -28.40
CA GLU A 306 -31.82 1.86 -29.13
C GLU A 306 -32.23 0.68 -28.21
N ARG A 307 -32.80 0.98 -27.04
CA ARG A 307 -33.23 0.00 -26.02
C ARG A 307 -34.74 -0.22 -25.96
N THR A 308 -35.46 -0.03 -27.06
CA THR A 308 -36.94 0.00 -27.09
C THR A 308 -37.61 -1.37 -27.31
N GLU A 309 -36.89 -2.36 -27.85
CA GLU A 309 -37.44 -3.60 -28.42
C GLU A 309 -38.29 -4.47 -27.45
N SER A 310 -38.08 -4.35 -26.13
CA SER A 310 -38.80 -5.15 -25.12
C SER A 310 -39.73 -4.33 -24.21
N ASP A 311 -39.77 -3.01 -24.38
CA ASP A 311 -40.33 -2.09 -23.38
C ASP A 311 -41.40 -1.13 -23.90
N ALA A 312 -41.60 -1.02 -25.22
CA ALA A 312 -42.56 -0.09 -25.80
C ALA A 312 -44.00 -0.23 -25.26
N TRP A 313 -44.40 -1.44 -24.85
CA TRP A 313 -45.72 -1.71 -24.26
C TRP A 313 -45.91 -1.13 -22.85
N ARG A 314 -44.83 -0.72 -22.16
CA ARG A 314 -44.88 -0.15 -20.80
C ARG A 314 -45.21 1.34 -20.77
N PHE A 315 -45.12 2.01 -21.92
CA PHE A 315 -45.37 3.43 -22.07
C PHE A 315 -46.69 3.64 -22.80
N ASP A 316 -47.52 4.55 -22.29
CA ASP A 316 -48.74 4.96 -22.97
C ASP A 316 -48.43 5.72 -24.28
N GLU A 317 -49.42 5.87 -25.14
CA GLU A 317 -49.26 6.55 -26.43
C GLU A 317 -48.84 8.02 -26.28
N GLU A 318 -49.41 8.75 -25.32
CA GLU A 318 -49.08 10.16 -25.07
C GLU A 318 -47.63 10.33 -24.61
N SER A 319 -47.14 9.46 -23.73
CA SER A 319 -45.74 9.44 -23.31
C SER A 319 -44.79 9.11 -24.46
N ARG A 320 -45.18 8.19 -25.36
CA ARG A 320 -44.36 7.81 -26.52
C ARG A 320 -44.27 8.91 -27.56
N ASP A 321 -45.38 9.59 -27.83
CA ASP A 321 -45.42 10.72 -28.76
C ASP A 321 -44.58 11.89 -28.23
N LYS A 322 -44.83 12.32 -26.98
CA LYS A 322 -44.05 13.40 -26.33
C LYS A 322 -42.57 13.05 -26.23
N GLY A 323 -42.24 11.85 -25.79
CA GLY A 323 -40.87 11.40 -25.68
C GLY A 323 -40.18 11.30 -27.04
N GLY A 324 -40.91 10.90 -28.08
CA GLY A 324 -40.44 10.88 -29.47
C GLY A 324 -39.98 12.25 -29.97
N ASP A 325 -40.74 13.30 -29.65
CA ASP A 325 -40.39 14.69 -29.99
C ASP A 325 -39.14 15.18 -29.27
N TRP A 326 -38.84 14.63 -28.08
CA TRP A 326 -37.67 15.02 -27.28
C TRP A 326 -36.39 14.28 -27.65
N VAL A 327 -36.46 13.19 -28.43
CA VAL A 327 -35.30 12.37 -28.80
C VAL A 327 -34.15 13.20 -29.38
N PRO A 328 -34.35 14.11 -30.35
CA PRO A 328 -33.23 14.87 -30.92
C PRO A 328 -32.50 15.74 -29.89
N ALA A 329 -33.26 16.41 -29.01
CA ALA A 329 -32.70 17.26 -27.97
C ALA A 329 -32.00 16.43 -26.89
N LEU A 330 -32.58 15.30 -26.49
CA LEU A 330 -31.99 14.41 -25.50
C LEU A 330 -30.73 13.71 -26.04
N THR A 331 -30.67 13.38 -27.34
CA THR A 331 -29.44 12.90 -27.98
C THR A 331 -28.34 13.94 -27.87
N ALA A 332 -28.62 15.21 -28.18
CA ALA A 332 -27.64 16.29 -28.06
C ALA A 332 -27.15 16.48 -26.62
N VAL A 333 -28.06 16.39 -25.63
CA VAL A 333 -27.70 16.42 -24.20
C VAL A 333 -26.76 15.26 -23.83
N TRP A 334 -27.07 14.03 -24.28
CA TRP A 334 -26.23 12.87 -24.00
C TRP A 334 -24.87 12.97 -24.68
N ASP A 335 -24.82 13.40 -25.94
CA ASP A 335 -23.56 13.51 -26.69
C ASP A 335 -22.64 14.56 -26.06
N ALA A 336 -23.17 15.73 -25.69
CA ALA A 336 -22.42 16.76 -24.99
C ALA A 336 -21.98 16.31 -23.60
N ALA A 337 -22.83 15.58 -22.86
CA ALA A 337 -22.46 15.01 -21.57
C ALA A 337 -21.35 13.97 -21.70
N LYS A 338 -21.42 13.11 -22.71
CA LYS A 338 -20.41 12.09 -23.00
C LYS A 338 -19.08 12.74 -23.34
N ALA A 339 -19.07 13.75 -24.20
CA ALA A 339 -17.87 14.51 -24.51
C ALA A 339 -17.25 15.16 -23.27
N LEU A 340 -18.06 15.82 -22.44
CA LEU A 340 -17.61 16.54 -21.25
C LEU A 340 -17.13 15.62 -20.09
N VAL A 341 -17.89 14.56 -19.81
CA VAL A 341 -17.72 13.71 -18.63
C VAL A 341 -16.87 12.48 -18.93
N LEU A 342 -17.01 11.87 -20.12
CA LEU A 342 -16.33 10.60 -20.46
C LEU A 342 -15.12 10.80 -21.39
N GLU A 343 -15.11 11.85 -22.21
CA GLU A 343 -14.02 12.12 -23.17
C GLU A 343 -13.12 13.30 -22.74
N ASP A 344 -13.40 13.89 -21.57
CA ASP A 344 -12.65 14.99 -20.96
C ASP A 344 -12.57 16.27 -21.85
N ASP A 345 -13.55 16.49 -22.72
CA ASP A 345 -13.66 17.71 -23.54
C ASP A 345 -14.36 18.85 -22.78
N MET A 346 -13.57 19.76 -22.22
CA MET A 346 -14.08 20.89 -21.43
C MET A 346 -14.84 21.93 -22.26
N GLU A 347 -14.65 21.99 -23.59
CA GLU A 347 -15.38 22.94 -24.45
C GLU A 347 -16.86 22.55 -24.59
N SER A 348 -17.17 21.26 -24.39
CA SER A 348 -18.52 20.70 -24.44
C SER A 348 -19.44 21.13 -23.29
N GLU A 349 -18.97 21.89 -22.28
CA GLU A 349 -19.86 22.45 -21.25
C GLU A 349 -20.90 23.39 -21.87
N ALA A 350 -20.50 24.24 -22.83
CA ALA A 350 -21.40 25.15 -23.51
C ALA A 350 -22.44 24.41 -24.36
N ASP A 351 -22.03 23.31 -24.99
CA ASP A 351 -22.91 22.45 -25.78
C ASP A 351 -23.89 21.68 -24.89
N TYR A 352 -23.47 21.23 -23.72
CA TYR A 352 -24.34 20.60 -22.74
C TYR A 352 -25.40 21.59 -22.24
N ARG A 353 -25.00 22.84 -21.93
CA ARG A 353 -25.95 23.88 -21.53
C ARG A 353 -26.97 24.18 -22.63
N SER A 354 -26.49 24.42 -23.84
CA SER A 354 -27.33 24.74 -25.01
C SER A 354 -28.30 23.59 -25.34
N SER A 355 -27.84 22.35 -25.23
CA SER A 355 -28.68 21.17 -25.47
C SER A 355 -29.73 20.99 -24.38
N MET A 356 -29.41 21.30 -23.12
CA MET A 356 -30.36 21.26 -22.01
C MET A 356 -31.41 22.37 -22.14
N GLU A 357 -31.02 23.56 -22.62
CA GLU A 357 -31.96 24.65 -22.95
C GLU A 357 -32.90 24.26 -24.08
N TRP A 358 -32.39 23.62 -25.13
CA TRP A 358 -33.22 23.09 -26.20
C TRP A 358 -34.19 22.02 -25.69
N LEU A 359 -33.71 21.11 -24.85
CA LEU A 359 -34.57 20.10 -24.21
C LEU A 359 -35.65 20.76 -23.34
N ALA A 360 -35.32 21.84 -22.63
CA ALA A 360 -36.27 22.61 -21.83
C ALA A 360 -37.38 23.24 -22.69
N GLU A 361 -37.02 23.79 -23.86
CA GLU A 361 -37.96 24.38 -24.81
C GLU A 361 -38.94 23.34 -25.37
N VAL A 362 -38.43 22.21 -25.88
CA VAL A 362 -39.28 21.18 -26.50
C VAL A 362 -40.12 20.40 -25.49
N SER A 363 -39.67 20.32 -24.23
CA SER A 363 -40.44 19.70 -23.14
C SER A 363 -41.42 20.63 -22.44
N GLY A 364 -41.32 21.94 -22.69
CA GLY A 364 -42.16 22.95 -22.04
C GLY A 364 -41.83 23.17 -20.56
N SER A 365 -40.60 22.89 -20.14
CA SER A 365 -40.15 22.94 -18.74
C SER A 365 -39.93 24.36 -18.19
N GLY A 366 -39.90 25.37 -19.07
CA GLY A 366 -39.57 26.75 -18.72
C GLY A 366 -38.06 27.05 -18.74
N PRO A 367 -37.65 28.29 -18.43
CA PRO A 367 -36.25 28.69 -18.46
C PRO A 367 -35.43 27.97 -17.38
N LEU A 368 -34.19 27.62 -17.72
CA LEU A 368 -33.23 27.04 -16.78
C LEU A 368 -32.74 28.10 -15.77
N PRO A 369 -32.45 27.71 -14.52
CA PRO A 369 -31.91 28.59 -13.49
C PRO A 369 -30.46 29.01 -13.72
#